data_AF-A0A0N0KK45-F1
#
_entry.id   AF-A0A0N0KK45-F1
#
_cell.length_a   1.000
_cell.length_b   1.000
_cell.length_c   1.000
_cell.angle_alpha   90.00
_cell.angle_beta   90.00
_cell.angle_gamma   90.00
#
_symmetry.space_group_name_H-M   'P 1'
#
loop_
_entity.id
_entity.type
_entity.pdbx_description
1 polymer ?
#
loop_
_entity_poly.entity_id
_entity_poly.type
_entity_poly.pdbx_seq_one_letter_code
_entity_poly.pdbx_strand_id
1 'polypeptide(L)'
;MAHTLEQTINALLEQEPALRQWLEQMRALIRDTRGVTAIAGLTPAETEEFLRLDPRLRAHRGAMTAAEFEAASARHADLKSRIEAALQDDAIESLSDWGVAPARG
;
A
#
# COMPACT_ATOMS: atom_id res chain seq x y z
N MET A 1 -18.09 19.41 4.22
CA MET A 1 -18.35 17.96 4.34
C MET A 1 -16.99 17.29 4.48
N ALA A 2 -16.73 16.57 5.58
CA ALA A 2 -15.48 15.85 5.73
C ALA A 2 -15.45 14.71 4.70
N HIS A 3 -14.50 14.73 3.77
CA HIS A 3 -14.25 13.57 2.92
C HIS A 3 -13.91 12.40 3.84
N THR A 4 -14.63 11.30 3.70
CA THR A 4 -14.29 10.09 4.45
C THR A 4 -12.94 9.59 3.95
N LEU A 5 -12.14 9.01 4.85
CA LEU A 5 -10.80 8.51 4.53
C LEU A 5 -10.80 7.59 3.29
N GLU A 6 -11.85 6.78 3.14
CA GLU A 6 -12.10 5.97 1.95
C GLU A 6 -12.22 6.78 0.66
N GLN A 7 -12.99 7.87 0.66
CA GLN A 7 -13.13 8.75 -0.51
C GLN A 7 -11.78 9.37 -0.88
N THR A 8 -10.99 9.76 0.11
CA THR A 8 -9.66 10.32 -0.13
C THR A 8 -8.70 9.29 -0.72
N ILE A 9 -8.67 8.07 -0.18
CA ILE A 9 -7.83 6.98 -0.72
C ILE A 9 -8.23 6.67 -2.16
N ASN A 10 -9.53 6.52 -2.44
CA ASN A 10 -10.01 6.22 -3.78
C ASN A 10 -9.67 7.35 -4.76
N ALA A 11 -9.84 8.61 -4.36
CA ALA A 11 -9.47 9.75 -5.19
C ALA A 11 -7.96 9.82 -5.48
N LEU A 12 -7.11 9.48 -4.50
CA LEU A 12 -5.65 9.41 -4.70
C LEU A 12 -5.26 8.27 -5.66
N LEU A 13 -5.91 7.10 -5.55
CA LEU A 13 -5.71 5.98 -6.47
C LEU A 13 -6.18 6.30 -7.90
N GLU A 14 -7.25 7.09 -8.05
CA GLU A 14 -7.74 7.54 -9.35
C GLU A 14 -6.79 8.57 -10.01
N GLN A 15 -6.13 9.40 -9.21
CA GLN A 15 -5.14 10.36 -9.70
C GLN A 15 -3.83 9.69 -10.15
N GLU A 16 -3.49 8.54 -9.57
CA GLU A 16 -2.25 7.80 -9.85
C GLU A 16 -2.54 6.41 -10.43
N PRO A 17 -3.00 6.32 -11.70
CA PRO A 17 -3.42 5.04 -12.30
C PRO A 17 -2.27 4.03 -12.41
N ALA A 18 -1.04 4.49 -12.58
CA ALA A 18 0.14 3.63 -12.61
C ALA A 18 0.41 2.99 -11.23
N LEU A 19 0.24 3.76 -10.16
CA LEU A 19 0.40 3.26 -8.79
C LEU A 19 -0.71 2.28 -8.43
N ARG A 20 -1.95 2.62 -8.78
CA ARG A 20 -3.09 1.72 -8.63
C ARG A 20 -2.87 0.40 -9.37
N GLN A 21 -2.46 0.46 -10.65
CA GLN A 21 -2.22 -0.74 -11.44
C GLN A 21 -1.11 -1.60 -10.83
N TRP A 22 -0.04 -1.00 -10.32
CA TRP A 22 1.03 -1.72 -9.62
C TRP A 22 0.51 -2.40 -8.34
N LEU A 23 -0.28 -1.70 -7.51
CA LEU A 23 -0.89 -2.28 -6.31
C LEU A 23 -1.86 -3.43 -6.64
N GLU A 24 -2.64 -3.30 -7.73
CA GLU A 24 -3.54 -4.35 -8.22
C GLU A 24 -2.76 -5.57 -8.74
N GLN A 25 -1.66 -5.36 -9.48
CA GLN A 25 -0.79 -6.45 -9.97
C GLN A 25 -0.17 -7.25 -8.83
N MET A 26 0.22 -6.58 -7.75
CA MET A 26 0.74 -7.24 -6.56
C MET A 26 -0.37 -7.80 -5.65
N ARG A 27 -1.64 -7.62 -6.00
CA ARG A 27 -2.81 -7.94 -5.15
C ARG A 27 -2.73 -7.31 -3.77
N ALA A 28 -2.08 -6.15 -3.67
CA ALA A 28 -1.84 -5.45 -2.43
C ALA A 28 -3.04 -4.63 -1.94
N LEU A 29 -4.04 -4.38 -2.78
CA LEU A 29 -5.27 -3.68 -2.38
C LEU A 29 -6.23 -4.64 -1.67
N ILE A 30 -6.49 -4.37 -0.40
CA ILE A 30 -7.41 -5.11 0.47
C ILE A 30 -8.55 -4.22 0.97
N ARG A 31 -9.58 -4.86 1.50
CA ARG A 31 -10.63 -4.19 2.29
C ARG A 31 -10.30 -4.38 3.76
N ASP A 32 -10.15 -3.30 4.51
CA ASP A 32 -10.07 -3.38 5.97
C ASP A 32 -11.40 -3.92 6.55
N THR A 33 -11.38 -4.34 7.80
CA THR A 33 -12.51 -4.75 8.64
C THR A 33 -13.71 -3.78 8.62
N ARG A 34 -13.48 -2.51 8.25
CA ARG A 34 -14.49 -1.46 8.10
C ARG A 34 -15.00 -1.26 6.67
N GLY A 35 -14.55 -2.08 5.72
CA GLY A 35 -14.89 -1.98 4.29
C GLY A 35 -14.08 -0.95 3.49
N VAL A 36 -13.12 -0.27 4.12
CA VAL A 36 -12.28 0.77 3.49
C VAL A 36 -11.16 0.13 2.67
N THR A 37 -10.92 0.65 1.46
CA THR A 37 -9.76 0.27 0.65
C THR A 37 -8.47 0.62 1.38
N ALA A 38 -7.59 -0.37 1.60
CA ALA A 38 -6.29 -0.20 2.23
C ALA A 38 -5.24 -1.03 1.47
N ILE A 39 -3.96 -0.73 1.68
CA ILE A 39 -2.86 -1.57 1.18
C ILE A 39 -2.51 -2.62 2.25
N ALA A 40 -2.26 -3.86 1.84
CA ALA A 40 -1.82 -4.95 2.71
C ALA A 40 -0.62 -4.52 3.57
N GLY A 41 -0.68 -4.84 4.87
CA GLY A 41 0.33 -4.44 5.86
C GLY A 41 0.21 -2.98 6.36
N LEU A 42 -0.69 -2.19 5.78
CA LEU A 42 -0.92 -0.79 6.15
C LEU A 42 -2.35 -0.56 6.66
N THR A 43 -2.49 0.37 7.60
CA THR A 43 -3.80 0.91 7.98
C THR A 43 -4.35 1.84 6.89
N PRO A 44 -5.66 2.17 6.89
CA PRO A 44 -6.20 3.17 5.97
C PRO A 44 -5.49 4.54 6.03
N ALA A 45 -5.08 4.99 7.21
CA ALA A 45 -4.35 6.25 7.37
C ALA A 45 -2.94 6.18 6.76
N GLU A 46 -2.25 5.05 6.95
CA GLU A 46 -0.93 4.81 6.36
C GLU A 46 -1.01 4.62 4.83
N THR A 47 -2.11 4.06 4.35
CA THR A 47 -2.40 3.95 2.91
C THR A 47 -2.55 5.34 2.30
N GLU A 48 -3.34 6.22 2.91
CA GLU A 48 -3.47 7.61 2.48
C GLU A 48 -2.10 8.34 2.51
N GLU A 49 -1.30 8.12 3.57
CA GLU A 49 0.04 8.69 3.71
C GLU A 49 0.96 8.23 2.57
N PHE A 50 1.00 6.92 2.28
CA PHE A 50 1.80 6.35 1.21
C PHE A 50 1.43 6.95 -0.17
N LEU A 51 0.14 6.99 -0.48
CA LEU A 51 -0.38 7.53 -1.73
C LEU A 51 -0.11 9.04 -1.89
N ARG A 52 0.01 9.78 -0.79
CA ARG A 52 0.39 11.21 -0.82
C ARG A 52 1.88 11.43 -0.99
N LEU A 53 2.72 10.54 -0.47
CA LEU A 53 4.17 10.68 -0.50
C LEU A 53 4.75 10.37 -1.89
N ASP A 54 4.25 9.33 -2.57
CA ASP A 54 4.77 8.89 -3.88
C ASP A 54 4.83 10.01 -4.95
N PRO A 55 3.73 10.76 -5.25
CA PRO A 55 3.80 11.84 -6.24
C PRO A 55 4.68 13.01 -5.80
N ARG A 56 4.77 13.28 -4.48
CA ARG A 56 5.63 14.34 -3.94
C ARG A 56 7.11 14.02 -4.11
N LEU A 57 7.49 12.76 -3.91
CA LEU A 57 8.85 12.28 -4.15
C LEU A 57 9.20 12.27 -5.64
N ARG A 58 8.23 12.01 -6.53
CA ARG A 58 8.46 12.03 -7.99
C ARG A 58 8.53 13.44 -8.58
N ALA A 59 7.73 14.37 -8.06
CA ALA A 59 7.69 15.78 -8.50
C ALA A 59 8.94 16.58 -8.09
N HIS A 60 10.00 15.93 -7.58
CA HIS A 60 11.11 16.54 -6.89
C HIS A 60 12.00 17.41 -7.81
N ARG A 61 11.59 18.67 -7.99
CA ARG A 61 12.44 19.73 -8.56
C ARG A 61 12.05 21.14 -8.08
N GLY A 62 11.69 21.28 -6.79
CA GLY A 62 11.54 22.62 -6.19
C GLY A 62 10.53 22.76 -5.04
N ALA A 63 9.75 21.73 -4.73
CA ALA A 63 8.70 21.83 -3.70
C ALA A 63 9.15 21.48 -2.27
N MET A 64 10.37 20.94 -2.09
CA MET A 64 10.83 20.39 -0.82
C MET A 64 12.33 20.65 -0.65
N THR A 65 12.77 20.92 0.58
CA THR A 65 14.18 20.95 0.94
C THR A 65 14.77 19.53 0.93
N ALA A 66 16.10 19.43 0.86
CA ALA A 66 16.78 18.13 0.89
C ALA A 66 16.46 17.32 2.16
N ALA A 67 16.36 17.97 3.32
CA ALA A 67 16.00 17.30 4.58
C ALA A 67 14.55 16.77 4.57
N GLU A 68 13.61 17.53 4.01
CA GLU A 68 12.22 17.09 3.86
C GLU A 68 12.09 15.94 2.86
N PHE A 69 12.87 15.96 1.79
CA PHE A 69 12.93 14.86 0.83
C PHE A 69 13.49 13.59 1.45
N GLU A 70 14.60 13.67 2.18
CA GLU A 70 15.19 12.52 2.88
C GLU A 70 14.19 11.93 3.90
N ALA A 71 13.53 12.79 4.70
CA ALA A 71 12.54 12.33 5.65
C ALA A 71 11.32 11.67 4.98
N ALA A 72 10.80 12.28 3.90
CA ALA A 72 9.68 11.73 3.13
C ALA A 72 10.07 10.42 2.43
N SER A 73 11.29 10.33 1.90
CA SER A 73 11.83 9.15 1.25
C SER A 73 12.00 8.00 2.24
N ALA A 74 12.57 8.28 3.42
CA ALA A 74 12.71 7.30 4.50
C ALA A 74 11.35 6.78 4.96
N ARG A 75 10.37 7.67 5.13
CA ARG A 75 9.01 7.29 5.51
C ARG A 75 8.31 6.44 4.44
N HIS A 76 8.45 6.82 3.17
CA HIS A 76 7.92 6.05 2.05
C HIS A 76 8.59 4.67 1.94
N ALA A 77 9.90 4.57 2.19
CA ALA A 77 10.63 3.31 2.20
C ALA A 77 10.18 2.38 3.33
N ASP A 78 9.94 2.91 4.54
CA ASP A 78 9.39 2.17 5.69
C ASP A 78 8.00 1.58 5.36
N LEU A 79 7.09 2.41 4.84
CA LEU A 79 5.75 1.96 4.43
C LEU A 79 5.82 0.91 3.33
N LYS A 80 6.70 1.10 2.33
CA LYS A 80 6.92 0.13 1.26
C LYS A 80 7.43 -1.20 1.78
N SER A 81 8.40 -1.19 2.70
CA SER A 81 8.94 -2.42 3.29
C SER A 81 7.86 -3.21 4.04
N ARG A 82 6.93 -2.53 4.73
CA ARG A 82 5.79 -3.18 5.38
C ARG A 82 4.80 -3.81 4.40
N ILE A 83 4.56 -3.15 3.27
CA ILE A 83 3.74 -3.72 2.18
C ILE A 83 4.41 -4.99 1.66
N GLU A 84 5.70 -4.92 1.34
CA GLU A 84 6.45 -6.08 0.82
C GLU A 84 6.48 -7.25 1.81
N ALA A 85 6.66 -6.97 3.11
CA ALA A 85 6.59 -7.99 4.16
C ALA A 85 5.21 -8.65 4.24
N ALA A 86 4.13 -7.86 4.24
CA ALA A 86 2.77 -8.39 4.27
C ALA A 86 2.44 -9.23 3.02
N LEU A 87 2.92 -8.82 1.85
CA LEU A 87 2.76 -9.59 0.61
C LEU A 87 3.56 -10.90 0.63
N GLN A 88 4.71 -10.93 1.29
CA GLN A 88 5.50 -12.17 1.47
C GLN A 88 4.82 -13.12 2.46
N ASP A 89 4.28 -12.61 3.56
CA ASP A 89 3.55 -13.41 4.54
C ASP A 89 2.31 -14.07 3.91
N ASP A 90 1.52 -13.32 3.13
CA ASP A 90 0.37 -13.86 2.38
C ASP A 90 0.80 -14.92 1.35
N ALA A 91 1.96 -14.75 0.71
CA ALA A 91 2.50 -15.74 -0.22
C ALA A 91 2.93 -17.04 0.50
N ILE A 92 3.45 -16.94 1.72
CA ILE A 92 3.85 -18.08 2.54
C ILE A 92 2.61 -18.83 3.08
N GLU A 93 1.57 -18.12 3.53
CA GLU A 93 0.31 -18.74 3.94
C GLU A 93 -0.37 -19.47 2.76
N SER A 94 -0.39 -18.85 1.57
CA SER A 94 -0.91 -19.46 0.34
C SER A 94 -0.16 -20.74 -0.08
N LEU A 95 1.16 -20.79 0.11
CA LEU A 95 1.96 -21.99 -0.17
C LEU A 95 1.78 -23.09 0.90
N SER A 96 1.44 -22.72 2.13
CA SER A 96 1.23 -23.67 3.24
C SER A 96 -0.09 -24.42 3.12
N ASP A 97 -1.10 -23.84 2.44
CA ASP A 97 -2.42 -24.45 2.23
C ASP A 97 -2.42 -25.56 1.15
N TRP A 98 -1.35 -25.67 0.35
CA TRP A 98 -1.17 -26.76 -0.63
C TRP A 98 -0.56 -28.05 -0.03
N GLY A 99 -0.28 -28.06 1.28
CA GLY A 99 0.37 -29.19 1.98
C GLY A 99 -0.57 -30.27 2.54
N VAL A 100 -1.89 -30.09 2.49
CA VAL A 100 -2.84 -31.08 3.03
C VAL A 100 -3.50 -31.85 1.89
N ALA A 101 -2.74 -32.74 1.26
CA ALA A 101 -3.33 -33.87 0.55
C ALA A 101 -3.78 -34.90 1.61
N PRO A 102 -5.09 -35.16 1.82
CA PRO A 102 -5.49 -36.30 2.62
C PRO A 102 -5.18 -37.56 1.82
N ALA A 103 -4.02 -38.17 2.08
CA ALA A 103 -3.77 -39.55 1.70
C ALA A 103 -4.75 -40.44 2.48
N ARG A 104 -5.91 -40.72 1.88
CA ARG A 104 -6.78 -41.81 2.32
C ARG A 104 -6.18 -43.11 1.78
N GLY A 105 -5.51 -43.84 2.68
CA GLY A 105 -5.30 -45.29 2.57
C GLY A 105 -6.37 -46.03 3.37
#